data_AF-A0A7Y9BHY6-F1
#
_entry.id   AF-A0A7Y9BHY6-F1
#
_cell.length_a   1.000
_cell.length_b   1.000
_cell.length_c   1.000
_cell.angle_alpha   90.00
_cell.angle_beta   90.00
_cell.angle_gamma   90.00
#
_symmetry.space_group_name_H-M   'P 1'
#
loop_
_entity.id
_entity.type
_entity.pdbx_description
1 polymer ?
#
loop_
_entity_poly.entity_id
_entity_poly.type
_entity_poly.pdbx_seq_one_letter_code
_entity_poly.pdbx_strand_id
1 'polypeptide(L)'
;MNLTSFLRFTGVSSIITGVLFLSMAIWYNISSLEAIGSYLNLIGMAFLLLALAGIYLRQMNAIGIVGFIIFLISFIGAVLWAGFGWVGAFVVPALEEVAPKIVSGDPPEMINLGLTLSMVTFFGGMLLFGLVTAWKAILPRGGALLLALVPILEFIPYGSNVAQPLAGVALIWLGYALWKGNYEEVGTGK
;
A
#
# COMPACT_ATOMS: atom_id res chain seq x y z
N MET A 1 20.08 5.43 15.78
CA MET A 1 18.72 6.03 15.73
C MET A 1 17.86 5.35 16.78
N ASN A 2 17.12 6.09 17.61
CA ASN A 2 16.21 5.48 18.60
C ASN A 2 14.84 5.16 17.99
N LEU A 3 14.01 4.39 18.69
CA LEU A 3 12.70 3.94 18.19
C LEU A 3 11.79 5.10 17.79
N THR A 4 11.72 6.16 18.59
CA THR A 4 10.88 7.33 18.31
C THR A 4 11.28 8.02 17.00
N SER A 5 12.58 8.22 16.77
CA SER A 5 13.07 8.80 15.52
C SER A 5 12.76 7.91 14.32
N PHE A 6 12.86 6.58 14.48
CA PHE A 6 12.50 5.64 13.41
C PHE A 6 11.00 5.65 13.09
N LEU A 7 10.14 5.71 14.11
CA LEU A 7 8.69 5.82 13.92
C LEU A 7 8.34 7.12 13.19
N ARG A 8 8.97 8.24 13.55
CA ARG A 8 8.78 9.51 12.84
C ARG A 8 9.21 9.44 11.38
N PHE A 9 10.35 8.81 11.09
CA PHE A 9 10.83 8.60 9.73
C PHE A 9 9.86 7.75 8.90
N THR A 10 9.41 6.62 9.44
CA THR A 10 8.41 5.76 8.77
C THR A 10 7.04 6.44 8.63
N GLY A 11 6.68 7.35 9.53
CA GLY A 11 5.51 8.23 9.38
C GLY A 11 5.65 9.17 8.18
N VAL A 12 6.83 9.77 7.98
CA VAL A 12 7.13 10.56 6.77
C VAL A 12 7.08 9.69 5.52
N SER A 13 7.62 8.47 5.54
CA SER A 13 7.51 7.52 4.43
C SER A 13 6.05 7.21 4.07
N SER A 14 5.17 7.06 5.07
CA SER A 14 3.74 6.86 4.87
C SER A 14 3.08 8.08 4.20
N ILE A 15 3.44 9.30 4.62
CA ILE A 15 2.95 10.53 3.98
C ILE A 15 3.42 10.60 2.52
N ILE A 16 4.70 10.34 2.26
CA ILE A 16 5.27 10.32 0.90
C ILE A 16 4.53 9.30 0.03
N THR A 17 4.32 8.09 0.55
CA THR A 17 3.54 7.05 -0.14
C THR A 17 2.17 7.58 -0.55
N GLY A 18 1.46 8.22 0.38
CA GLY A 18 0.12 8.69 0.10
C GLY A 18 0.07 9.86 -0.89
N VAL A 19 1.04 10.76 -0.85
CA VAL A 19 1.19 11.83 -1.85
C VAL A 19 1.49 11.25 -3.24
N LEU A 20 2.36 10.24 -3.32
CA LEU A 20 2.67 9.56 -4.58
C LEU A 20 1.45 8.84 -5.16
N PHE A 21 0.64 8.18 -4.33
CA PHE A 21 -0.58 7.50 -4.78
C PHE A 21 -1.68 8.47 -5.22
N LEU A 22 -1.82 9.62 -4.55
CA LEU A 22 -2.71 10.70 -5.02
C LEU A 22 -2.25 11.28 -6.35
N SER A 23 -0.94 11.54 -6.47
CA SER A 23 -0.34 12.06 -7.69
C SER A 23 -0.50 11.08 -8.84
N MET A 24 -0.23 9.80 -8.59
CA MET A 24 -0.38 8.69 -9.53
C MET A 24 -1.77 8.68 -10.16
N ALA A 25 -2.83 8.86 -9.37
CA ALA A 25 -4.20 8.90 -9.88
C ALA A 25 -4.41 10.02 -10.91
N ILE A 26 -3.74 11.16 -10.78
CA ILE A 26 -3.80 12.25 -11.77
C ILE A 26 -3.12 11.82 -13.07
N TRP A 27 -1.92 11.26 -12.98
CA TRP A 27 -1.11 10.90 -14.15
C TRP A 27 -1.70 9.75 -14.96
N TYR A 28 -2.27 8.73 -14.31
CA TYR A 28 -2.95 7.63 -15.03
C TYR A 28 -4.20 8.08 -15.80
N ASN A 29 -4.86 9.17 -15.38
CA ASN A 29 -5.99 9.72 -16.12
C ASN A 29 -5.56 10.61 -17.29
N ILE A 30 -4.25 10.82 -17.49
CA ILE A 30 -3.67 11.56 -18.61
C ILE A 30 -2.90 10.56 -19.46
N SER A 31 -3.53 10.05 -20.52
CA SER A 31 -3.06 8.92 -21.34
C SER A 31 -1.63 9.06 -21.90
N SER A 32 -1.14 10.28 -22.12
CA SER A 32 0.23 10.52 -22.59
C SER A 32 1.31 10.34 -21.52
N LEU A 33 0.94 10.11 -20.26
CA LEU A 33 1.86 10.11 -19.10
C LEU A 33 1.74 8.85 -18.22
N GLU A 34 1.19 7.76 -18.73
CA GLU A 34 1.05 6.48 -18.00
C GLU A 34 2.39 5.95 -17.46
N ALA A 35 3.49 6.12 -18.21
CA ALA A 35 4.83 5.75 -17.75
C ALA A 35 5.23 6.46 -16.44
N ILE A 36 4.86 7.74 -16.29
CA ILE A 36 5.09 8.51 -15.06
C ILE A 36 4.30 7.89 -13.91
N GLY A 37 3.05 7.49 -14.16
CA GLY A 37 2.22 6.77 -13.21
C GLY A 37 2.90 5.50 -12.68
N SER A 38 3.49 4.70 -13.57
CA SER A 38 4.21 3.48 -13.21
C SER A 38 5.45 3.73 -12.34
N TYR A 39 6.23 4.78 -12.61
CA TYR A 39 7.36 5.15 -11.77
C TYR A 39 6.93 5.63 -10.37
N LEU A 40 5.87 6.45 -10.31
CA LEU A 40 5.33 6.93 -9.03
C LEU A 40 4.75 5.80 -8.20
N ASN A 41 4.09 4.83 -8.83
CA ASN A 41 3.62 3.62 -8.19
C ASN A 41 4.78 2.85 -7.55
N LEU A 42 5.83 2.56 -8.32
CA LEU A 42 6.99 1.81 -7.84
C LEU A 42 7.67 2.50 -6.65
N ILE A 43 7.92 3.80 -6.75
CA ILE A 43 8.52 4.59 -5.66
C ILE A 43 7.58 4.61 -4.45
N GLY A 44 6.27 4.79 -4.67
CA GLY A 44 5.26 4.73 -3.62
C GLY A 44 5.25 3.39 -2.90
N MET A 45 5.31 2.27 -3.62
CA MET A 45 5.40 0.93 -3.04
C MET A 45 6.68 0.75 -2.21
N ALA A 46 7.81 1.30 -2.62
CA ALA A 46 9.04 1.26 -1.84
C ALA A 46 8.89 1.99 -0.49
N PHE A 47 8.26 3.17 -0.49
CA PHE A 47 7.95 3.89 0.76
C PHE A 47 6.85 3.22 1.58
N LEU A 48 5.89 2.53 0.93
CA LEU A 48 4.83 1.78 1.60
C LEU A 48 5.41 0.69 2.51
N LEU A 49 6.48 0.00 2.07
CA LEU A 49 7.15 -1.01 2.90
C LEU A 49 7.65 -0.42 4.23
N LEU A 50 8.25 0.78 4.17
CA LEU A 50 8.68 1.51 5.36
C LEU A 50 7.49 1.96 6.22
N ALA A 51 6.41 2.41 5.58
CA ALA A 51 5.18 2.83 6.23
C ALA A 51 4.52 1.68 7.01
N LEU A 52 4.36 0.51 6.38
CA LEU A 52 3.78 -0.68 7.00
C LEU A 52 4.59 -1.10 8.24
N ALA A 53 5.93 -1.10 8.13
CA ALA A 53 6.79 -1.39 9.26
C ALA A 53 6.57 -0.40 10.41
N GLY A 54 6.54 0.92 10.13
CA GLY A 54 6.29 1.94 11.13
C GLY A 54 4.94 1.81 11.85
N ILE A 55 3.88 1.62 11.06
CA ILE A 55 2.51 1.44 11.55
C ILE A 55 2.45 0.19 12.45
N TYR A 56 3.00 -0.94 12.00
CA TYR A 56 3.04 -2.17 12.80
C TYR A 56 3.83 -1.99 14.10
N LEU A 57 5.05 -1.45 14.02
CA LEU A 57 5.92 -1.31 15.19
C LEU A 57 5.27 -0.46 16.28
N ARG A 58 4.45 0.54 15.91
CA ARG A 58 3.75 1.38 16.88
C ARG A 58 2.72 0.61 17.71
N GLN A 59 2.10 -0.41 17.14
CA GLN A 59 1.00 -1.14 17.77
C GLN A 59 1.34 -2.59 18.11
N MET A 60 2.58 -3.04 17.85
CA MET A 60 3.02 -4.45 18.00
C MET A 60 2.62 -5.08 19.34
N ASN A 61 2.74 -4.33 20.44
CA ASN A 61 2.46 -4.84 21.79
C ASN A 61 0.96 -5.04 22.06
N ALA A 62 0.10 -4.32 21.33
CA ALA A 62 -1.34 -4.36 21.53
C ALA A 62 -2.05 -5.36 20.61
N ILE A 63 -1.53 -5.58 19.40
CA ILE A 63 -2.12 -6.51 18.42
C ILE A 63 -1.50 -7.92 18.48
N GLY A 64 -0.36 -8.08 19.17
CA GLY A 64 0.26 -9.37 19.45
C GLY A 64 0.64 -10.16 18.20
N ILE A 65 0.67 -11.50 18.34
CA ILE A 65 1.12 -12.41 17.28
C ILE A 65 0.20 -12.39 16.05
N VAL A 66 -1.10 -12.22 16.24
CA VAL A 66 -2.07 -12.13 15.13
C VAL A 66 -1.76 -10.90 14.28
N GLY A 67 -1.51 -9.77 14.94
CA GLY A 67 -1.09 -8.54 14.26
C GLY A 67 0.24 -8.68 13.51
N PHE A 68 1.19 -9.44 14.05
CA PHE A 68 2.45 -9.74 13.37
C PHE A 68 2.25 -10.57 12.10
N ILE A 69 1.43 -11.62 12.15
CA ILE A 69 1.14 -12.45 10.97
C ILE A 69 0.47 -11.61 9.88
N ILE A 70 -0.52 -10.80 10.25
CA ILE A 70 -1.20 -9.89 9.30
C ILE A 70 -0.22 -8.89 8.69
N PHE A 71 0.66 -8.31 9.50
CA PHE A 71 1.73 -7.45 9.02
C PHE A 71 2.63 -8.17 8.01
N LEU A 72 3.08 -9.39 8.30
CA LEU A 72 3.93 -10.16 7.39
C LEU A 72 3.23 -10.44 6.05
N ILE A 73 1.97 -10.87 6.08
CA ILE A 73 1.18 -11.10 4.85
C ILE A 73 1.11 -9.79 4.03
N SER A 74 0.81 -8.67 4.68
CA SER A 74 0.70 -7.36 4.02
C SER A 74 2.04 -6.88 3.45
N PHE A 75 3.11 -7.05 4.21
CA PHE A 75 4.46 -6.65 3.82
C PHE A 75 4.96 -7.49 2.65
N ILE A 76 4.82 -8.82 2.70
CA ILE A 76 5.19 -9.72 1.61
C ILE A 76 4.35 -9.44 0.37
N GLY A 77 3.03 -9.24 0.54
CA GLY A 77 2.15 -8.84 -0.55
C GLY A 77 2.61 -7.54 -1.21
N ALA A 78 2.99 -6.53 -0.42
CA ALA A 78 3.52 -5.27 -0.94
C ALA A 78 4.86 -5.45 -1.69
N VAL A 79 5.74 -6.34 -1.23
CA VAL A 79 6.97 -6.68 -1.96
C VAL A 79 6.67 -7.33 -3.30
N LEU A 80 5.76 -8.30 -3.34
CA LEU A 80 5.34 -8.97 -4.58
C LEU A 80 4.69 -7.98 -5.57
N TRP A 81 3.82 -7.11 -5.06
CA TRP A 81 3.15 -6.08 -5.85
C TRP A 81 4.10 -4.97 -6.33
N ALA A 82 5.14 -4.64 -5.56
CA ALA A 82 6.22 -3.78 -6.02
C ALA A 82 6.98 -4.40 -7.22
N GLY A 83 7.13 -5.73 -7.23
CA GLY A 83 7.66 -6.47 -8.38
C GLY A 83 6.81 -6.28 -9.64
N PHE A 84 5.48 -6.35 -9.52
CA PHE A 84 4.56 -6.02 -10.60
C PHE A 84 4.74 -4.56 -11.07
N GLY A 85 4.86 -3.61 -10.14
CA GLY A 85 5.16 -2.21 -10.46
C GLY A 85 6.48 -2.02 -11.21
N TRP A 86 7.53 -2.77 -10.86
CA TRP A 86 8.82 -2.73 -11.54
C TRP A 86 8.73 -3.23 -12.99
N VAL A 87 8.00 -4.33 -13.19
CA VAL A 87 7.72 -4.86 -14.54
C VAL A 87 6.99 -3.82 -15.39
N GLY A 88 5.93 -3.19 -14.85
CA GLY A 88 5.19 -2.14 -15.55
C GLY A 88 6.03 -0.89 -15.86
N ALA A 89 6.97 -0.52 -15.00
CA ALA A 89 7.78 0.68 -15.16
C ALA A 89 8.97 0.53 -16.13
N PHE A 90 9.54 -0.67 -16.24
CA PHE A 90 10.78 -0.89 -16.99
C PHE A 90 10.71 -1.99 -18.04
N VAL A 91 9.99 -3.09 -17.76
CA VAL A 91 9.97 -4.25 -18.65
C VAL A 91 8.95 -4.07 -19.75
N VAL A 92 7.73 -3.63 -19.42
CA VAL A 92 6.66 -3.44 -20.40
C VAL A 92 7.07 -2.44 -21.49
N PRO A 93 7.56 -1.22 -21.18
CA PRO A 93 7.98 -0.27 -22.22
C PRO A 93 9.11 -0.81 -23.11
N ALA A 94 10.07 -1.55 -22.52
CA ALA A 94 11.14 -2.16 -23.29
C ALA A 94 10.62 -3.27 -24.23
N LEU A 95 9.66 -4.08 -23.75
CA LEU A 95 9.03 -5.14 -24.56
C LEU A 95 8.14 -4.57 -25.67
N GLU A 96 7.48 -3.43 -25.46
CA GLU A 96 6.72 -2.74 -26.51
C GLU A 96 7.60 -2.35 -27.69
N GLU A 97 8.84 -1.92 -27.42
CA GLU A 97 9.81 -1.55 -28.46
C GLU A 97 10.35 -2.77 -29.22
N VAL A 98 10.74 -3.83 -28.52
CA VAL A 98 11.49 -4.95 -29.13
C VAL A 98 10.64 -6.18 -29.46
N ALA A 99 9.50 -6.37 -28.79
CA ALA A 99 8.65 -7.56 -28.91
C ALA A 99 7.16 -7.27 -28.60
N PRO A 100 6.49 -6.36 -29.33
CA PRO A 100 5.12 -5.90 -29.01
C PRO A 100 4.07 -7.02 -29.04
N LYS A 101 4.33 -8.12 -29.75
CA LYS A 101 3.45 -9.31 -29.77
C LYS A 101 3.39 -10.03 -28.42
N ILE A 102 4.42 -9.91 -27.58
CA ILE A 102 4.43 -10.50 -26.23
C ILE A 102 3.52 -9.69 -25.30
N VAL A 103 3.53 -8.35 -25.43
CA VAL A 103 2.73 -7.45 -24.60
C VAL A 103 1.24 -7.53 -24.94
N SER A 104 0.91 -7.71 -26.22
CA SER A 104 -0.47 -7.79 -26.72
C SER A 104 -1.11 -9.18 -26.61
N GLY A 105 -0.32 -10.21 -26.29
CA GLY A 105 -0.81 -11.57 -26.10
C GLY A 105 -1.24 -11.87 -24.67
N ASP A 106 -1.93 -12.99 -24.47
CA ASP A 106 -2.28 -13.44 -23.13
C ASP A 106 -1.01 -13.82 -22.34
N PRO A 107 -0.90 -13.42 -21.06
CA PRO A 107 0.21 -13.82 -20.22
C PRO A 107 0.27 -15.35 -20.08
N PRO A 108 1.46 -15.96 -20.15
CA PRO A 108 1.65 -17.37 -19.81
C PRO A 108 1.05 -17.72 -18.44
N GLU A 109 0.53 -18.93 -18.29
CA GLU A 109 -0.21 -19.38 -17.10
C GLU A 109 0.56 -19.15 -15.78
N MET A 110 1.87 -19.43 -15.77
CA MET A 110 2.74 -19.18 -14.61
C MET A 110 2.85 -17.69 -14.24
N ILE A 111 2.85 -16.79 -15.23
CA ILE A 111 2.85 -15.34 -14.98
C ILE A 111 1.50 -14.92 -14.40
N ASN A 112 0.39 -15.44 -14.94
CA ASN A 112 -0.94 -15.14 -14.44
C ASN A 112 -1.16 -15.64 -13.00
N LEU A 113 -0.63 -16.83 -12.67
CA LEU A 113 -0.63 -17.35 -11.31
C LEU A 113 0.17 -16.44 -10.36
N GLY A 114 1.37 -16.03 -10.77
CA GLY A 114 2.20 -15.11 -9.98
C GLY A 114 1.49 -13.77 -9.73
N LEU A 115 0.85 -13.21 -10.75
CA LEU A 115 0.06 -11.98 -10.66
C LEU A 115 -1.10 -12.13 -9.66
N THR A 116 -1.87 -13.21 -9.79
CA THR A 116 -3.01 -13.51 -8.92
C THR A 116 -2.59 -13.66 -7.46
N LEU A 117 -1.50 -14.41 -7.20
CA LEU A 117 -0.97 -14.59 -5.84
C LEU A 117 -0.49 -13.27 -5.25
N SER A 118 0.19 -12.45 -6.04
CA SER A 118 0.67 -11.13 -5.62
C SER A 118 -0.50 -10.22 -5.26
N MET A 119 -1.54 -10.20 -6.10
CA MET A 119 -2.76 -9.42 -5.91
C MET A 119 -3.50 -9.84 -4.63
N VAL A 120 -3.80 -11.13 -4.47
CA VAL A 120 -4.54 -11.65 -3.31
C VAL A 120 -3.77 -11.38 -2.02
N THR A 121 -2.45 -11.59 -2.02
CA THR A 121 -1.62 -11.37 -0.84
C THR A 121 -1.54 -9.89 -0.48
N PHE A 122 -1.39 -9.00 -1.46
CA PHE A 122 -1.30 -7.56 -1.24
C PHE A 122 -2.63 -6.97 -0.75
N PHE A 123 -3.71 -7.15 -1.52
CA PHE A 123 -5.01 -6.57 -1.20
C PHE A 123 -5.66 -7.26 0.00
N GLY A 124 -5.54 -8.58 0.11
CA GLY A 124 -5.99 -9.33 1.29
C GLY A 124 -5.21 -8.93 2.55
N GLY A 125 -3.90 -8.79 2.44
CA GLY A 125 -3.06 -8.27 3.53
C GLY A 125 -3.47 -6.86 3.95
N MET A 126 -3.57 -5.93 2.99
CA MET A 126 -3.97 -4.54 3.25
C MET A 126 -5.31 -4.42 3.95
N LEU A 127 -6.32 -5.21 3.53
CA LEU A 127 -7.63 -5.27 4.16
C LEU A 127 -7.49 -5.67 5.64
N LEU A 128 -6.84 -6.80 5.90
CA LEU A 128 -6.66 -7.32 7.25
C LEU A 128 -5.82 -6.36 8.12
N PHE A 129 -4.82 -5.72 7.54
CA PHE A 129 -3.95 -4.78 8.23
C PHE A 129 -4.67 -3.50 8.62
N GLY A 130 -5.52 -2.95 7.74
CA GLY A 130 -6.40 -1.84 8.07
C GLY A 130 -7.37 -2.20 9.22
N LEU A 131 -8.00 -3.38 9.15
CA LEU A 131 -8.93 -3.85 10.18
C LEU A 131 -8.26 -4.05 11.54
N VAL A 132 -7.10 -4.71 11.61
CA VAL A 132 -6.39 -4.95 12.87
C VAL A 132 -5.84 -3.64 13.47
N THR A 133 -5.45 -2.69 12.62
CA THR A 133 -5.03 -1.34 13.04
C THR A 133 -6.21 -0.56 13.63
N ALA A 134 -7.39 -0.66 13.02
CA ALA A 134 -8.61 -0.02 13.53
C ALA A 134 -9.09 -0.64 14.85
N TRP A 135 -8.90 -1.95 15.04
CA TRP A 135 -9.41 -2.69 16.19
C TRP A 135 -8.90 -2.15 17.53
N LYS A 136 -7.59 -1.91 17.66
CA LYS A 136 -6.97 -1.43 18.91
C LYS A 136 -6.94 0.08 19.06
N ALA A 137 -7.24 0.83 17.99
CA ALA A 137 -7.41 2.28 18.06
C ALA A 137 -6.22 3.01 18.70
N ILE A 138 -4.99 2.55 18.44
CA ILE A 138 -3.77 3.25 18.86
C ILE A 138 -3.42 4.33 17.85
N LEU A 139 -3.69 4.04 16.58
CA LEU A 139 -3.62 4.96 15.46
C LEU A 139 -5.03 5.39 15.06
N PRO A 140 -5.18 6.51 14.31
CA PRO A 140 -6.48 7.03 13.94
C PRO A 140 -7.36 5.97 13.28
N ARG A 141 -8.50 5.65 13.90
CA ARG A 141 -9.44 4.64 13.41
C ARG A 141 -9.92 4.94 12.00
N GLY A 142 -10.19 6.22 11.72
CA GLY A 142 -10.59 6.68 10.39
C GLY A 142 -9.58 6.29 9.32
N GLY A 143 -8.30 6.64 9.49
CA GLY A 143 -7.24 6.28 8.54
C GLY A 143 -7.09 4.77 8.34
N ALA A 144 -7.22 3.99 9.41
CA ALA A 144 -7.13 2.53 9.36
C ALA A 144 -8.31 1.89 8.60
N LEU A 145 -9.53 2.37 8.83
CA LEU A 145 -10.73 1.92 8.12
C LEU A 145 -10.71 2.33 6.65
N LEU A 146 -10.21 3.54 6.34
CA LEU A 146 -10.01 3.96 4.94
C LEU A 146 -9.04 3.01 4.23
N LEU A 147 -7.93 2.62 4.89
CA LEU A 147 -6.98 1.65 4.34
C LEU A 147 -7.64 0.29 4.10
N ALA A 148 -8.47 -0.19 5.04
CA ALA A 148 -9.22 -1.44 4.89
C ALA A 148 -10.23 -1.39 3.73
N LEU A 149 -10.75 -0.21 3.40
CA LEU A 149 -11.74 -0.03 2.33
C LEU A 149 -11.11 -0.05 0.93
N VAL A 150 -9.80 0.24 0.80
CA VAL A 150 -9.10 0.30 -0.50
C VAL A 150 -9.27 -0.98 -1.32
N PRO A 151 -8.98 -2.19 -0.79
CA PRO A 151 -9.17 -3.43 -1.54
C PRO A 151 -10.61 -3.65 -2.00
N ILE A 152 -11.59 -3.25 -1.16
CA ILE A 152 -13.01 -3.42 -1.49
C ILE A 152 -13.36 -2.56 -2.70
N LEU A 153 -12.90 -1.30 -2.71
CA LEU A 153 -13.15 -0.39 -3.83
C LEU A 153 -12.37 -0.78 -5.08
N GLU A 154 -11.20 -1.40 -4.95
CA GLU A 154 -10.42 -1.87 -6.11
C GLU A 154 -11.19 -2.96 -6.89
N PHE A 155 -11.92 -3.83 -6.18
CA PHE A 155 -12.67 -4.93 -6.82
C PHE A 155 -14.16 -4.63 -7.02
N ILE A 156 -14.73 -3.68 -6.28
CA ILE A 156 -16.17 -3.39 -6.24
C ILE A 156 -16.40 -1.86 -6.26
N PRO A 157 -16.66 -1.25 -7.43
CA PRO A 157 -16.56 -1.82 -8.79
C PRO A 157 -15.10 -2.05 -9.21
N TYR A 158 -14.85 -3.08 -10.02
CA TYR A 158 -13.50 -3.44 -10.47
C TYR A 158 -12.79 -2.25 -11.16
N GLY A 159 -11.58 -1.95 -10.72
CA GLY A 159 -10.76 -0.86 -11.28
C GLY A 159 -11.27 0.54 -10.91
N SER A 160 -11.87 0.71 -9.73
CA SER A 160 -12.35 2.02 -9.29
C SER A 160 -11.22 3.04 -9.21
N ASN A 161 -11.35 4.14 -9.97
CA ASN A 161 -10.43 5.28 -9.93
C ASN A 161 -10.33 5.97 -8.54
N VAL A 162 -11.16 5.55 -7.57
CA VAL A 162 -11.23 6.11 -6.22
C VAL A 162 -10.37 5.33 -5.22
N ALA A 163 -10.07 4.04 -5.49
CA ALA A 163 -9.34 3.19 -4.55
C ALA A 163 -7.92 3.72 -4.29
N GLN A 164 -7.19 4.08 -5.33
CA GLN A 164 -5.83 4.60 -5.23
C GLN A 164 -5.76 5.96 -4.50
N PRO A 165 -6.60 6.98 -4.83
CA PRO A 165 -6.69 8.20 -4.02
C PRO A 165 -7.04 7.93 -2.55
N LEU A 166 -7.95 6.99 -2.28
CA LEU A 166 -8.35 6.64 -0.92
C LEU A 166 -7.18 6.06 -0.12
N ALA A 167 -6.38 5.19 -0.74
CA ALA A 167 -5.15 4.67 -0.17
C ALA A 167 -4.19 5.82 0.19
N GLY A 168 -4.09 6.81 -0.70
CA GLY A 168 -3.29 8.00 -0.48
C GLY A 168 -3.72 8.80 0.76
N VAL A 169 -5.02 9.09 0.88
CA VAL A 169 -5.59 9.78 2.05
C VAL A 169 -5.38 8.97 3.34
N ALA A 170 -5.63 7.67 3.30
CA ALA A 170 -5.46 6.78 4.44
C ALA A 170 -4.01 6.80 4.97
N LEU A 171 -3.03 6.67 4.07
CA LEU A 171 -1.61 6.63 4.42
C LEU A 171 -1.07 7.99 4.87
N ILE A 172 -1.57 9.11 4.33
CA ILE A 172 -1.25 10.45 4.84
C ILE A 172 -1.76 10.59 6.27
N TRP A 173 -2.99 10.17 6.55
CA TRP A 173 -3.59 10.30 7.88
C TRP A 173 -2.82 9.45 8.91
N LEU A 174 -2.60 8.17 8.62
CA LEU A 174 -1.85 7.27 9.51
C LEU A 174 -0.39 7.74 9.67
N GLY A 175 0.24 8.18 8.58
CA GLY A 175 1.60 8.71 8.59
C GLY A 175 1.75 9.98 9.41
N TYR A 176 0.79 10.91 9.29
CA TYR A 176 0.77 12.13 10.07
C TYR A 176 0.65 11.86 11.57
N ALA A 177 -0.22 10.93 11.96
CA ALA A 177 -0.35 10.52 13.36
C ALA A 177 0.96 9.91 13.90
N LEU A 178 1.62 9.06 13.11
CA LEU A 178 2.89 8.45 13.47
C LEU A 178 4.03 9.49 13.58
N TRP A 179 4.06 10.46 12.67
CA TRP A 179 5.06 11.54 12.68
C TRP A 179 4.89 12.51 13.85
N LYS A 180 3.66 12.95 14.13
CA LYS A 180 3.36 13.84 15.26
C LYS A 180 3.45 13.13 16.61
N GLY A 181 3.18 11.83 16.63
CA GLY A 181 3.01 11.07 17.85
C GLY A 181 1.67 11.33 18.54
N ASN A 182 0.64 11.67 17.76
CA ASN A 182 -0.73 11.86 18.26
C ASN A 182 -1.47 10.53 18.15
N TYR A 183 -1.73 9.90 19.28
CA TYR A 183 -2.32 8.57 19.37
C TYR A 183 -3.71 8.68 19.97
N GLU A 184 -4.64 7.84 19.51
CA GLU A 184 -5.94 7.70 20.17
C GLU A 184 -5.71 7.05 21.54
N GLU A 185 -6.35 7.57 22.59
CA GLU A 185 -6.31 6.95 23.90
C GLU A 185 -6.98 5.59 23.82
N VAL A 186 -6.28 4.54 24.27
CA VAL A 186 -6.88 3.21 24.41
C VAL A 186 -8.02 3.39 25.40
N GLY A 187 -9.25 3.31 24.90
CA GLY A 187 -10.45 3.40 25.74
C GLY A 187 -10.27 2.45 26.91
N THR A 188 -10.05 3.03 28.10
CA THR A 188 -10.02 2.27 29.34
C THR A 188 -11.45 1.86 29.60
N GLY A 189 -11.84 0.73 29.00
CA GLY A 189 -13.08 0.05 29.36
C GLY A 189 -13.00 -0.30 30.84
N LYS A 190 -13.61 0.56 31.66
CA LYS A 190 -14.19 0.15 32.93
C LYS A 190 -15.46 -0.63 32.64
#